data_AF-A0A8S3T579-F1
#
_entry.id   AF-A0A8S3T579-F1
#
_cell.length_a   1.000
_cell.length_b   1.000
_cell.length_c   1.000
_cell.angle_alpha   90.00
_cell.angle_beta   90.00
_cell.angle_gamma   90.00
#
_symmetry.space_group_name_H-M   'P 1'
#
loop_
_entity.id
_entity.type
_entity.pdbx_description
1 polymer ?
#
loop_
_entity_poly.entity_id
_entity_poly.type
_entity_poly.pdbx_seq_one_letter_code
_entity_poly.pdbx_strand_id
1 'polypeptide(L)'
;MFDFYDSEYHEDSSTEKSETTGIIWSKPGTSTVAPTKHGTPIEPQSRPGTSIEPQSRPGTSIEPQSRPGTSIEPQSRPGTSIEPQTRSGTSIEPQSRPGTSIEPQSRPGTSIEPQTRSGTPIEPQSRPGTSIEPQSRPGTSIEPQSRPGTSIEPQTRSGTSIEPQSRPGTSIEPQSRPGTSIEPQSRPGTSIEPQTRSGTSIEPQTTNQILNIEPQSRPGTSIEPQSRPGTSIEPQSRPGTSIEPQSRPGTSIEPQTRSGTSIEPQSRPGTSIEPQSRPGTSIEPQTRSGTSIEPQSRPGTSIEQQTRSGTSIEPQSRPGTSIEPQSRPGTSIEPQTRSGTSIEPQSRPGTSIEPQSRPGTSIEPQTRSGTSIEPQSRPGTSVEPQLKPCIAGEAASKGTSAEVQNPKLVF
;
A
#
# COMPACT_ATOMS: atom_id res chain seq x y z
N MET A 1 51.05 5.07 -48.87
CA MET A 1 52.31 4.31 -48.95
C MET A 1 52.06 3.07 -48.10
N PHE A 2 51.88 1.95 -48.82
CA PHE A 2 51.86 0.51 -48.46
C PHE A 2 52.26 0.13 -47.01
N ASP A 3 51.62 -0.83 -46.31
CA ASP A 3 51.16 -2.15 -46.77
C ASP A 3 49.91 -2.69 -46.07
N PHE A 4 49.07 -3.38 -46.85
CA PHE A 4 48.12 -4.40 -46.39
C PHE A 4 48.89 -5.71 -46.20
N TYR A 5 48.84 -6.31 -45.01
CA TYR A 5 49.20 -7.72 -44.86
C TYR A 5 47.92 -8.55 -44.85
N ASP A 6 47.73 -9.27 -45.95
CA ASP A 6 46.88 -10.44 -46.07
C ASP A 6 47.67 -11.62 -45.48
N SER A 7 47.12 -12.34 -44.51
CA SER A 7 47.67 -13.63 -44.09
C SER A 7 46.55 -14.65 -44.01
N GLU A 8 46.41 -15.40 -45.10
CA GLU A 8 45.86 -16.75 -45.08
C GLU A 8 46.63 -17.59 -44.05
N TYR A 9 45.93 -18.19 -43.10
CA TYR A 9 46.46 -19.30 -42.32
C TYR A 9 45.53 -20.50 -42.46
N HIS A 10 46.14 -21.60 -42.91
CA HIS A 10 45.60 -22.93 -43.11
C HIS A 10 44.88 -23.49 -41.87
N GLU A 11 43.79 -24.23 -42.13
CA GLU A 11 43.27 -25.25 -41.22
C GLU A 11 44.31 -26.36 -41.05
N ASP A 12 44.66 -26.67 -39.80
CA ASP A 12 45.11 -28.01 -39.45
C ASP A 12 44.44 -28.43 -38.13
N SER A 13 43.82 -29.60 -38.19
CA SER A 13 42.97 -30.15 -37.14
C SER A 13 43.76 -30.59 -35.91
N SER A 14 43.38 -30.12 -34.73
CA SER A 14 43.54 -30.88 -33.49
C SER A 14 42.49 -30.46 -32.46
N THR A 15 41.72 -31.45 -32.05
CA THR A 15 40.59 -31.40 -31.14
C THR A 15 41.04 -30.96 -29.74
N GLU A 16 40.81 -29.70 -29.40
CA GLU A 16 40.74 -29.25 -28.01
C GLU A 16 39.43 -28.48 -27.85
N LYS A 17 38.50 -29.02 -27.06
CA LYS A 17 37.25 -28.34 -26.71
C LYS A 17 37.59 -27.19 -25.76
N SER A 18 37.99 -26.04 -26.31
CA SER A 18 38.02 -24.80 -25.56
C SER A 18 36.60 -24.22 -25.50
N GLU A 19 36.00 -24.26 -24.30
CA GLU A 19 34.83 -23.45 -23.97
C GLU A 19 35.26 -21.98 -24.07
N THR A 20 35.11 -21.41 -25.27
CA THR A 20 35.60 -20.07 -25.57
C THR A 20 34.57 -19.07 -25.07
N THR A 21 34.81 -18.49 -23.89
CA THR A 21 34.15 -17.26 -23.42
C THR A 21 34.52 -16.13 -24.39
N GLY A 22 33.59 -15.71 -25.24
CA GLY A 22 33.85 -14.70 -26.27
C GLY A 22 33.48 -13.30 -25.78
N ILE A 23 34.47 -12.46 -25.42
CA ILE A 23 34.25 -11.02 -25.23
C ILE A 23 34.08 -10.37 -26.60
N ILE A 24 32.94 -9.71 -26.85
CA ILE A 24 32.62 -9.10 -28.15
C ILE A 24 32.63 -7.58 -28.02
N TRP A 25 33.43 -6.89 -28.84
CA TRP A 25 33.59 -5.44 -28.81
C TRP A 25 32.77 -4.74 -29.89
N SER A 26 31.95 -3.77 -29.48
CA SER A 26 31.15 -2.94 -30.41
C SER A 26 31.89 -1.64 -30.80
N LYS A 27 31.88 -1.28 -32.09
CA LYS A 27 32.40 0.01 -32.58
C LYS A 27 31.33 1.12 -32.48
N PRO A 28 31.69 2.39 -32.25
CA PRO A 28 30.73 3.50 -32.24
C PRO A 28 29.88 3.53 -33.51
N GLY A 29 28.56 3.71 -33.38
CA GLY A 29 27.62 3.72 -34.51
C GLY A 29 27.25 2.35 -35.10
N THR A 30 27.61 1.25 -34.44
CA THR A 30 27.26 -0.12 -34.88
C THR A 30 26.38 -0.84 -33.85
N SER A 31 25.48 -1.71 -34.33
CA SER A 31 24.76 -2.67 -33.49
C SER A 31 25.51 -4.01 -33.51
N THR A 32 25.73 -4.59 -32.34
CA THR A 32 26.42 -5.88 -32.20
C THR A 32 25.43 -6.97 -31.87
N VAL A 33 25.31 -7.94 -32.78
CA VAL A 33 24.52 -9.16 -32.60
C VAL A 33 25.49 -10.32 -32.33
N ALA A 34 25.40 -10.92 -31.15
CA ALA A 34 26.23 -12.04 -30.71
C ALA A 34 25.43 -13.36 -30.73
N PRO A 35 25.54 -14.20 -31.78
CA PRO A 35 24.92 -15.52 -31.78
C PRO A 35 25.81 -16.56 -31.08
N THR A 36 25.24 -17.43 -30.25
CA THR A 36 26.00 -18.48 -29.54
C THR A 36 25.45 -19.90 -29.68
N LYS A 37 26.35 -20.86 -29.39
CA LYS A 37 26.07 -22.30 -29.19
C LYS A 37 25.53 -22.52 -27.77
N HIS A 38 24.91 -23.68 -27.51
CA HIS A 38 24.37 -24.02 -26.18
C HIS A 38 25.47 -23.95 -25.09
N GLY A 39 25.15 -23.33 -23.95
CA GLY A 39 25.98 -23.40 -22.74
C GLY A 39 27.05 -22.31 -22.56
N THR A 40 27.25 -21.40 -23.52
CA THR A 40 28.32 -20.38 -23.42
C THR A 40 27.78 -19.01 -22.97
N PRO A 41 28.40 -18.34 -21.97
CA PRO A 41 28.11 -16.95 -21.60
C PRO A 41 28.31 -15.95 -22.75
N ILE A 42 27.54 -14.87 -22.74
CA ILE A 42 27.61 -13.76 -23.70
C ILE A 42 27.96 -12.46 -22.95
N GLU A 43 29.18 -11.95 -23.12
CA GLU A 43 29.70 -10.75 -22.42
C GLU A 43 30.08 -9.62 -23.41
N PRO A 44 29.11 -8.96 -24.06
CA PRO A 44 29.39 -7.88 -25.00
C PRO A 44 29.79 -6.60 -24.27
N GLN A 45 30.83 -5.94 -24.75
CA GLN A 45 31.29 -4.65 -24.26
C GLN A 45 31.12 -3.56 -25.33
N SER A 46 30.60 -2.40 -24.90
CA SER A 46 30.20 -1.32 -25.80
C SER A 46 30.85 0.03 -25.48
N ARG A 47 31.04 0.83 -26.55
CA ARG A 47 31.44 2.23 -26.48
C ARG A 47 30.21 3.14 -26.60
N PRO A 48 30.30 4.42 -26.20
CA PRO A 48 29.19 5.36 -26.37
C PRO A 48 28.64 5.42 -27.80
N GLY A 49 27.32 5.56 -27.93
CA GLY A 49 26.60 5.65 -29.22
C GLY A 49 26.42 4.30 -29.93
N THR A 50 26.15 3.22 -29.19
CA THR A 50 26.00 1.85 -29.75
C THR A 50 24.81 1.10 -29.17
N SER A 51 24.36 0.07 -29.88
CA SER A 51 23.32 -0.88 -29.43
C SER A 51 23.93 -2.26 -29.19
N ILE A 52 23.52 -2.94 -28.12
CA ILE A 52 23.89 -4.32 -27.78
C ILE A 52 22.63 -5.18 -27.82
N GLU A 53 22.54 -6.10 -28.80
CA GLU A 53 21.37 -6.96 -29.04
C GLU A 53 21.75 -8.47 -29.03
N PRO A 54 22.17 -9.03 -27.88
CA PRO A 54 22.55 -10.42 -27.78
C PRO A 54 21.31 -11.33 -27.85
N GLN A 55 21.41 -12.41 -28.60
CA GLN A 55 20.36 -13.42 -28.71
C GLN A 55 20.86 -14.75 -28.15
N SER A 56 20.14 -15.28 -27.17
CA SER A 56 20.62 -16.44 -26.42
C SER A 56 19.75 -17.69 -26.54
N ARG A 57 20.39 -18.85 -26.39
CA ARG A 57 19.77 -20.19 -26.36
C ARG A 57 19.64 -20.68 -24.91
N PRO A 58 18.84 -21.70 -24.63
CA PRO A 58 18.74 -22.26 -23.28
C PRO A 58 20.11 -22.63 -22.69
N GLY A 59 20.32 -22.30 -21.40
CA GLY A 59 21.53 -22.62 -20.63
C GLY A 59 22.66 -21.59 -20.74
N THR A 60 22.38 -20.34 -21.08
CA THR A 60 23.40 -19.27 -21.25
C THR A 60 23.13 -18.06 -20.35
N SER A 61 24.17 -17.41 -19.85
CA SER A 61 24.08 -16.06 -19.24
C SER A 61 24.37 -14.96 -20.28
N ILE A 62 23.72 -13.81 -20.12
CA ILE A 62 23.94 -12.60 -20.91
C ILE A 62 24.34 -11.46 -19.98
N GLU A 63 25.58 -11.00 -20.06
CA GLU A 63 26.20 -10.04 -19.13
C GLU A 63 26.79 -8.83 -19.88
N PRO A 64 25.95 -7.98 -20.50
CA PRO A 64 26.41 -6.83 -21.25
C PRO A 64 26.97 -5.76 -20.31
N GLN A 65 28.15 -5.23 -20.65
CA GLN A 65 28.74 -4.09 -19.96
C GLN A 65 28.78 -2.87 -20.87
N SER A 66 28.19 -1.77 -20.42
CA SER A 66 28.01 -0.59 -21.28
C SER A 66 28.41 0.75 -20.66
N ARG A 67 28.80 1.65 -21.57
CA ARG A 67 29.16 3.04 -21.31
C ARG A 67 27.99 3.98 -21.67
N PRO A 68 28.03 5.25 -21.25
CA PRO A 68 26.96 6.21 -21.56
C PRO A 68 26.59 6.29 -23.03
N GLY A 69 25.30 6.46 -23.34
CA GLY A 69 24.76 6.56 -24.70
C GLY A 69 24.59 5.20 -25.38
N THR A 70 24.19 4.16 -24.66
CA THR A 70 24.01 2.81 -25.22
C THR A 70 22.63 2.23 -24.93
N SER A 71 22.09 1.47 -25.89
CA SER A 71 20.90 0.62 -25.70
C SER A 71 21.33 -0.83 -25.52
N ILE A 72 20.69 -1.55 -24.60
CA ILE A 72 20.89 -2.97 -24.35
C ILE A 72 19.55 -3.69 -24.46
N GLU A 73 19.39 -4.52 -25.49
CA GLU A 73 18.14 -5.19 -25.86
C GLU A 73 18.34 -6.70 -26.01
N PRO A 74 18.63 -7.42 -24.91
CA PRO A 74 18.86 -8.87 -24.97
C PRO A 74 17.55 -9.62 -25.22
N GLN A 75 17.59 -10.60 -26.11
CA GLN A 75 16.47 -11.50 -26.37
C GLN A 75 16.82 -12.93 -25.95
N SER A 76 16.03 -13.49 -25.03
CA SER A 76 16.37 -14.77 -24.41
C SER A 76 15.28 -15.84 -24.44
N ARG A 77 15.74 -17.09 -24.43
CA ARG A 77 14.93 -18.31 -24.36
C ARG A 77 14.91 -18.86 -22.92
N PRO A 78 14.03 -19.82 -22.58
CA PRO A 78 14.00 -20.42 -21.25
C PRO A 78 15.36 -20.95 -20.79
N GLY A 79 15.69 -20.80 -19.51
CA GLY A 79 16.94 -21.26 -18.90
C GLY A 79 18.11 -20.31 -19.07
N THR A 80 17.88 -18.99 -19.09
CA THR A 80 18.92 -17.97 -19.25
C THR A 80 18.85 -16.92 -18.16
N SER A 81 20.01 -16.41 -17.72
CA SER A 81 20.10 -15.18 -16.91
C SER A 81 20.50 -14.00 -17.80
N ILE A 82 19.95 -12.82 -17.49
CA ILE A 82 20.30 -11.55 -18.11
C ILE A 82 20.72 -10.59 -17.01
N GLU A 83 22.00 -10.21 -16.96
CA GLU A 83 22.60 -9.40 -15.89
C GLU A 83 23.38 -8.19 -16.46
N PRO A 84 22.69 -7.19 -17.03
CA PRO A 84 23.33 -5.99 -17.56
C PRO A 84 24.00 -5.15 -16.47
N GLN A 85 25.22 -4.67 -16.73
CA GLN A 85 25.90 -3.72 -15.86
C GLN A 85 26.19 -2.42 -16.62
N THR A 86 25.52 -1.34 -16.24
CA THR A 86 25.51 -0.12 -17.06
C THR A 86 25.91 1.16 -16.32
N ARG A 87 26.39 2.13 -17.09
CA ARG A 87 26.65 3.50 -16.65
C ARG A 87 25.52 4.44 -17.10
N SER A 88 25.61 5.69 -16.66
CA SER A 88 24.63 6.76 -16.92
C SER A 88 24.32 6.97 -18.40
N GLY A 89 23.07 7.22 -18.76
CA GLY A 89 22.63 7.48 -20.13
C GLY A 89 22.42 6.20 -20.95
N THR A 90 21.89 5.14 -20.33
CA THR A 90 21.66 3.84 -20.99
C THR A 90 20.21 3.38 -20.85
N SER A 91 19.69 2.72 -21.88
CA SER A 91 18.41 2.00 -21.84
C SER A 91 18.68 0.50 -21.77
N ILE A 92 17.89 -0.22 -20.97
CA ILE A 92 17.99 -1.67 -20.80
C ILE A 92 16.59 -2.26 -20.99
N GLU A 93 16.36 -2.93 -22.11
CA GLU A 93 15.03 -3.41 -22.53
C GLU A 93 15.07 -4.92 -22.85
N PRO A 94 15.28 -5.78 -21.84
CA PRO A 94 15.37 -7.22 -22.05
C PRO A 94 14.00 -7.81 -22.40
N GLN A 95 13.96 -8.66 -23.43
CA GLN A 95 12.77 -9.41 -23.83
C GLN A 95 12.97 -10.90 -23.58
N SER A 96 12.15 -11.48 -22.70
CA SER A 96 12.37 -12.86 -22.27
C SER A 96 11.14 -13.77 -22.30
N ARG A 97 11.43 -15.07 -22.48
CA ARG A 97 10.46 -16.17 -22.40
C ARG A 97 10.41 -16.74 -20.98
N PRO A 98 9.44 -17.62 -20.65
CA PRO A 98 9.37 -18.26 -19.34
C PRO A 98 10.67 -18.94 -18.90
N GLY A 99 11.01 -18.86 -17.61
CA GLY A 99 12.19 -19.53 -17.04
C GLY A 99 13.50 -18.76 -17.21
N THR A 100 13.44 -17.44 -17.23
CA THR A 100 14.62 -16.55 -17.31
C THR A 100 14.69 -15.62 -16.11
N SER A 101 15.89 -15.36 -15.59
CA SER A 101 16.12 -14.30 -14.58
C SER A 101 16.62 -13.02 -15.25
N ILE A 102 16.20 -11.86 -14.76
CA ILE A 102 16.63 -10.54 -15.22
C ILE A 102 17.07 -9.69 -14.02
N GLU A 103 18.35 -9.38 -13.92
CA GLU A 103 18.96 -8.72 -12.75
C GLU A 103 19.88 -7.55 -13.18
N PRO A 104 19.34 -6.45 -13.73
CA PRO A 104 20.14 -5.33 -14.17
C PRO A 104 20.68 -4.52 -12.99
N GLN A 105 21.95 -4.12 -13.10
CA GLN A 105 22.61 -3.20 -12.17
C GLN A 105 22.94 -1.89 -12.86
N SER A 106 22.35 -0.80 -12.38
CA SER A 106 22.43 0.49 -13.07
C SER A 106 22.90 1.67 -12.21
N ARG A 107 23.48 2.66 -12.90
CA ARG A 107 23.93 3.95 -12.34
C ARG A 107 22.94 5.07 -12.70
N PRO A 108 23.09 6.30 -12.16
CA PRO A 108 22.15 7.39 -12.45
C PRO A 108 21.95 7.69 -13.94
N GLY A 109 20.72 7.98 -14.37
CA GLY A 109 20.37 8.34 -15.75
C GLY A 109 20.08 7.14 -16.65
N THR A 110 19.52 6.05 -16.12
CA THR A 110 19.19 4.85 -16.90
C THR A 110 17.71 4.50 -16.84
N SER A 111 17.17 3.99 -17.94
CA SER A 111 15.85 3.33 -17.97
C SER A 111 16.02 1.81 -17.98
N ILE A 112 15.17 1.11 -17.23
CA ILE A 112 15.12 -0.35 -17.17
C ILE A 112 13.68 -0.78 -17.45
N GLU A 113 13.44 -1.38 -18.62
CA GLU A 113 12.09 -1.70 -19.13
C GLU A 113 12.01 -3.18 -19.57
N PRO A 114 12.11 -4.15 -18.64
CA PRO A 114 12.06 -5.56 -18.97
C PRO A 114 10.65 -5.97 -19.39
N GLN A 115 10.54 -6.71 -20.49
CA GLN A 115 9.29 -7.26 -21.01
C GLN A 115 9.33 -8.79 -20.94
N THR A 116 8.53 -9.37 -20.05
CA THR A 116 8.63 -10.81 -19.78
C THR A 116 7.32 -11.58 -19.90
N ARG A 117 7.46 -12.86 -20.18
CA ARG A 117 6.38 -13.86 -20.09
C ARG A 117 6.48 -14.63 -18.77
N SER A 118 5.44 -15.40 -18.44
CA SER A 118 5.27 -16.13 -17.17
C SER A 118 6.51 -16.85 -16.65
N GLY A 119 6.78 -16.83 -15.34
CA GLY A 119 7.85 -17.63 -14.72
C GLY A 119 9.23 -16.97 -14.78
N THR A 120 9.30 -15.65 -14.66
CA THR A 120 10.55 -14.88 -14.71
C THR A 120 10.64 -13.95 -13.50
N PRO A 121 11.64 -14.10 -12.61
CA PRO A 121 11.97 -13.07 -11.64
C PRO A 121 12.64 -11.88 -12.34
N ILE A 122 12.36 -10.67 -11.84
CA ILE A 122 12.94 -9.41 -12.29
C ILE A 122 13.43 -8.65 -11.06
N GLU A 123 14.74 -8.53 -10.87
CA GLU A 123 15.37 -8.01 -9.65
C GLU A 123 16.36 -6.86 -9.97
N PRO A 124 15.88 -5.69 -10.43
CA PRO A 124 16.76 -4.60 -10.79
C PRO A 124 17.34 -3.93 -9.53
N GLN A 125 18.64 -3.65 -9.56
CA GLN A 125 19.34 -2.89 -8.51
C GLN A 125 19.79 -1.54 -9.05
N SER A 126 19.27 -0.46 -8.48
CA SER A 126 19.44 0.86 -9.07
C SER A 126 19.93 1.96 -8.13
N ARG A 127 20.62 2.94 -8.72
CA ARG A 127 21.12 4.16 -8.07
C ARG A 127 20.20 5.36 -8.36
N PRO A 128 20.38 6.51 -7.68
CA PRO A 128 19.56 7.70 -7.91
C PRO A 128 19.44 8.11 -9.38
N GLY A 129 18.28 8.57 -9.84
CA GLY A 129 18.05 9.04 -11.20
C GLY A 129 17.76 7.93 -12.21
N THR A 130 17.15 6.83 -11.78
CA THR A 130 16.80 5.68 -12.64
C THR A 130 15.30 5.46 -12.67
N SER A 131 14.78 5.04 -13.84
CA SER A 131 13.39 4.56 -13.99
C SER A 131 13.40 3.05 -14.15
N ILE A 132 12.45 2.37 -13.51
CA ILE A 132 12.26 0.92 -13.57
C ILE A 132 10.79 0.66 -13.91
N GLU A 133 10.53 0.19 -15.14
CA GLU A 133 9.17 0.03 -15.70
C GLU A 133 8.96 -1.38 -16.27
N PRO A 134 8.98 -2.43 -15.43
CA PRO A 134 8.81 -3.80 -15.88
C PRO A 134 7.38 -4.05 -16.35
N GLN A 135 7.24 -4.73 -17.50
CA GLN A 135 5.97 -5.19 -18.04
C GLN A 135 5.91 -6.71 -18.03
N SER A 136 4.97 -7.28 -17.27
CA SER A 136 4.94 -8.72 -17.05
C SER A 136 3.57 -9.40 -17.22
N ARG A 137 3.63 -10.69 -17.54
CA ARG A 137 2.50 -11.63 -17.63
C ARG A 137 2.41 -12.50 -16.35
N PRO A 138 1.36 -13.32 -16.19
CA PRO A 138 1.18 -14.11 -14.97
C PRO A 138 2.35 -15.00 -14.58
N GLY A 139 2.66 -15.11 -13.29
CA GLY A 139 3.71 -15.97 -12.74
C GLY A 139 5.09 -15.32 -12.65
N THR A 140 5.17 -13.99 -12.56
CA THR A 140 6.45 -13.26 -12.38
C THR A 140 6.54 -12.65 -10.98
N SER A 141 7.74 -12.64 -10.42
CA SER A 141 8.08 -11.81 -9.26
C SER A 141 8.86 -10.58 -9.72
N ILE A 142 8.56 -9.42 -9.15
CA ILE A 142 9.23 -8.15 -9.44
C ILE A 142 9.72 -7.57 -8.12
N GLU A 143 11.03 -7.59 -7.90
CA GLU A 143 11.69 -7.24 -6.63
C GLU A 143 12.78 -6.17 -6.83
N PRO A 144 12.41 -4.93 -7.21
CA PRO A 144 13.37 -3.86 -7.43
C PRO A 144 13.96 -3.37 -6.09
N GLN A 145 15.28 -3.20 -6.06
CA GLN A 145 16.01 -2.59 -4.94
C GLN A 145 16.57 -1.23 -5.35
N SER A 146 16.09 -0.16 -4.70
CA SER A 146 16.37 1.19 -5.17
C SER A 146 16.89 2.16 -4.11
N ARG A 147 17.65 3.15 -4.59
CA ARG A 147 18.21 4.28 -3.81
C ARG A 147 17.39 5.55 -4.02
N PRO A 148 17.61 6.63 -3.25
CA PRO A 148 16.86 7.89 -3.43
C PRO A 148 16.84 8.41 -4.86
N GLY A 149 15.73 8.93 -5.36
CA GLY A 149 15.60 9.54 -6.68
C GLY A 149 15.27 8.57 -7.81
N THR A 150 14.62 7.44 -7.52
CA THR A 150 14.20 6.44 -8.53
C THR A 150 12.69 6.36 -8.63
N SER A 151 12.18 6.13 -9.84
CA SER A 151 10.77 5.74 -10.07
C SER A 151 10.68 4.23 -10.32
N ILE A 152 9.65 3.59 -9.77
CA ILE A 152 9.34 2.17 -9.95
C ILE A 152 7.87 2.06 -10.37
N GLU A 153 7.62 1.71 -11.63
CA GLU A 153 6.28 1.71 -12.24
C GLU A 153 5.97 0.37 -12.94
N PRO A 154 5.85 -0.74 -12.19
CA PRO A 154 5.59 -2.05 -12.76
C PRO A 154 4.15 -2.14 -13.30
N GLN A 155 3.99 -2.67 -14.51
CA GLN A 155 2.70 -2.93 -15.14
C GLN A 155 2.47 -4.42 -15.32
N THR A 156 1.55 -5.00 -14.55
CA THR A 156 1.43 -6.47 -14.47
C THR A 156 0.03 -7.00 -14.74
N ARG A 157 -0.02 -8.28 -15.15
CA ARG A 157 -1.24 -9.07 -15.25
C ARG A 157 -1.39 -10.00 -14.03
N SER A 158 -2.49 -10.74 -13.97
CA SER A 158 -2.84 -11.68 -12.89
C SER A 158 -1.71 -12.60 -12.47
N GLY A 159 -1.58 -12.96 -11.19
CA GLY A 159 -0.63 -13.97 -10.70
C GLY A 159 0.80 -13.47 -10.59
N THR A 160 1.01 -12.18 -10.29
CA THR A 160 2.35 -11.60 -10.09
C THR A 160 2.50 -11.07 -8.67
N SER A 161 3.70 -11.20 -8.11
CA SER A 161 4.11 -10.49 -6.88
C SER A 161 4.94 -9.27 -7.25
N ILE A 162 4.74 -8.17 -6.53
CA ILE A 162 5.50 -6.93 -6.68
C ILE A 162 5.97 -6.50 -5.28
N GLU A 163 7.26 -6.65 -5.03
CA GLU A 163 7.89 -6.50 -3.71
C GLU A 163 9.08 -5.50 -3.77
N PRO A 164 8.83 -4.21 -4.03
CA PRO A 164 9.88 -3.22 -4.15
C PRO A 164 10.47 -2.88 -2.77
N GLN A 165 11.79 -2.85 -2.68
CA GLN A 165 12.53 -2.41 -1.50
C GLN A 165 13.23 -1.08 -1.75
N SER A 166 12.81 -0.04 -1.04
CA SER A 166 13.17 1.33 -1.41
C SER A 166 13.72 2.18 -0.26
N ARG A 167 14.60 3.12 -0.63
CA ARG A 167 15.15 4.16 0.25
C ARG A 167 14.39 5.49 0.09
N PRO A 168 14.62 6.47 0.99
CA PRO A 168 13.95 7.77 0.91
C PRO A 168 14.07 8.46 -0.45
N GLY A 169 13.02 9.13 -0.93
CA GLY A 169 13.00 9.87 -2.18
C GLY A 169 12.68 9.02 -3.41
N THR A 170 11.96 7.92 -3.25
CA THR A 170 11.54 7.04 -4.36
C THR A 170 10.02 7.08 -4.53
N SER A 171 9.55 6.97 -5.78
CA SER A 171 8.14 6.79 -6.10
C SER A 171 7.90 5.34 -6.52
N ILE A 172 6.79 4.75 -6.05
CA ILE A 172 6.39 3.38 -6.37
C ILE A 172 4.93 3.40 -6.82
N GLU A 173 4.68 3.19 -8.11
CA GLU A 173 3.36 3.36 -8.74
C GLU A 173 2.98 2.10 -9.54
N PRO A 174 2.70 0.96 -8.88
CA PRO A 174 2.40 -0.28 -9.56
C PRO A 174 0.98 -0.24 -10.14
N GLN A 175 0.83 -0.69 -11.38
CA GLN A 175 -0.47 -0.85 -12.05
C GLN A 175 -0.75 -2.32 -12.29
N SER A 176 -1.83 -2.84 -11.69
CA SER A 176 -2.09 -4.28 -11.72
C SER A 176 -3.53 -4.70 -12.05
N ARG A 177 -3.64 -5.92 -12.58
CA ARG A 177 -4.89 -6.62 -12.87
C ARG A 177 -5.21 -7.65 -11.78
N PRO A 178 -6.39 -8.31 -11.80
CA PRO A 178 -6.79 -9.26 -10.77
C PRO A 178 -5.80 -10.38 -10.50
N GLY A 179 -5.55 -10.71 -9.24
CA GLY A 179 -4.70 -11.82 -8.79
C GLY A 179 -3.25 -11.43 -8.49
N THR A 180 -2.97 -10.18 -8.15
CA THR A 180 -1.60 -9.70 -7.83
C THR A 180 -1.47 -9.35 -6.35
N SER A 181 -0.30 -9.64 -5.77
CA SER A 181 0.11 -9.09 -4.47
C SER A 181 1.06 -7.91 -4.70
N ILE A 182 0.91 -6.86 -3.89
CA ILE A 182 1.74 -5.66 -3.92
C ILE A 182 2.18 -5.39 -2.49
N GLU A 183 3.46 -5.64 -2.20
CA GLU A 183 4.05 -5.63 -0.85
C GLU A 183 5.29 -4.72 -0.81
N PRO A 184 5.14 -3.39 -1.00
CA PRO A 184 6.27 -2.47 -0.98
C PRO A 184 6.81 -2.30 0.44
N GLN A 185 8.14 -2.43 0.57
CA GLN A 185 8.87 -2.18 1.80
C GLN A 185 9.72 -0.92 1.66
N SER A 186 9.33 0.13 2.39
CA SER A 186 9.92 1.44 2.20
C SER A 186 10.42 2.11 3.48
N ARG A 187 11.49 2.88 3.31
CA ARG A 187 12.02 3.83 4.30
C ARG A 187 11.29 5.20 4.17
N PRO A 188 11.41 6.10 5.18
CA PRO A 188 10.98 7.50 5.14
C PRO A 188 11.08 8.19 3.78
N GLY A 189 10.15 9.06 3.39
CA GLY A 189 10.27 9.93 2.21
C GLY A 189 9.95 9.28 0.86
N THR A 190 9.21 8.17 0.83
CA THR A 190 8.72 7.49 -0.37
C THR A 190 7.22 7.72 -0.59
N SER A 191 6.78 7.77 -1.84
CA SER A 191 5.36 7.75 -2.21
C SER A 191 4.99 6.36 -2.73
N ILE A 192 3.84 5.85 -2.33
CA ILE A 192 3.33 4.54 -2.74
C ILE A 192 1.89 4.72 -3.25
N GLU A 193 1.70 4.62 -4.56
CA GLU A 193 0.43 4.93 -5.24
C GLU A 193 -0.02 3.77 -6.15
N PRO A 194 -0.39 2.61 -5.57
CA PRO A 194 -0.81 1.45 -6.35
C PRO A 194 -2.20 1.65 -6.96
N GLN A 195 -2.33 1.33 -8.25
CA GLN A 195 -3.60 1.36 -8.98
C GLN A 195 -4.01 -0.06 -9.38
N THR A 196 -5.08 -0.57 -8.77
CA THR A 196 -5.41 -1.99 -8.90
C THR A 196 -6.85 -2.26 -9.33
N ARG A 197 -7.06 -3.47 -9.87
CA ARG A 197 -8.38 -4.03 -10.17
C ARG A 197 -8.72 -5.15 -9.17
N SER A 198 -9.93 -5.68 -9.26
CA SER A 198 -10.48 -6.74 -8.39
C SER A 198 -9.54 -7.89 -8.09
N GLY A 199 -9.49 -8.43 -6.87
CA GLY A 199 -8.72 -9.63 -6.53
C GLY A 199 -7.22 -9.36 -6.29
N THR A 200 -6.87 -8.19 -5.77
CA THR A 200 -5.48 -7.82 -5.43
C THR A 200 -5.36 -7.54 -3.93
N SER A 201 -4.24 -7.95 -3.33
CA SER A 201 -3.83 -7.49 -2.00
C SER A 201 -2.81 -6.37 -2.13
N ILE A 202 -2.92 -5.36 -1.26
CA ILE A 202 -1.98 -4.25 -1.17
C ILE A 202 -1.57 -4.11 0.30
N GLU A 203 -0.32 -4.46 0.60
CA GLU A 203 0.23 -4.56 1.96
C GLU A 203 1.52 -3.73 2.09
N PRO A 204 1.43 -2.38 2.02
CA PRO A 204 2.61 -1.54 2.13
C PRO A 204 3.11 -1.52 3.57
N GLN A 205 4.41 -1.80 3.74
CA GLN A 205 5.08 -1.80 5.03
C GLN A 205 6.10 -0.67 5.12
N THR A 206 6.01 0.11 6.20
CA THR A 206 6.86 1.28 6.38
C THR A 206 7.59 1.29 7.72
N THR A 207 8.86 1.70 7.70
CA THR A 207 9.71 1.66 8.89
C THR A 207 9.93 2.99 9.61
N ASN A 208 9.71 4.19 9.03
CA ASN A 208 9.86 5.52 9.70
C ASN A 208 9.23 6.71 8.88
N GLN A 209 9.31 7.94 9.41
CA GLN A 209 8.57 9.20 9.09
C GLN A 209 8.58 9.77 7.64
N ILE A 210 7.47 10.47 7.31
CA ILE A 210 7.08 11.19 6.07
C ILE A 210 6.84 10.26 4.89
N LEU A 211 5.63 9.70 4.80
CA LEU A 211 5.20 8.85 3.69
C LEU A 211 3.75 9.14 3.33
N ASN A 212 3.44 8.97 2.04
CA ASN A 212 2.09 9.00 1.54
C ASN A 212 1.75 7.66 0.90
N ILE A 213 0.63 7.08 1.30
CA ILE A 213 0.13 5.79 0.80
C ILE A 213 -1.26 6.06 0.23
N GLU A 214 -1.38 6.13 -1.10
CA GLU A 214 -2.63 6.46 -1.81
C GLU A 214 -3.08 5.33 -2.75
N PRO A 215 -3.53 4.17 -2.22
CA PRO A 215 -3.99 3.08 -3.06
C PRO A 215 -5.35 3.43 -3.70
N GLN A 216 -5.45 3.23 -5.01
CA GLN A 216 -6.70 3.35 -5.76
C GLN A 216 -7.19 1.98 -6.22
N SER A 217 -8.38 1.58 -5.75
CA SER A 217 -8.85 0.20 -5.92
C SER A 217 -10.28 0.04 -6.44
N ARG A 218 -10.52 -1.12 -7.08
CA ARG A 218 -11.82 -1.57 -7.60
C ARG A 218 -12.37 -2.74 -6.74
N PRO A 219 -13.63 -3.19 -6.94
CA PRO A 219 -14.24 -4.23 -6.09
C PRO A 219 -13.40 -5.50 -5.94
N GLY A 220 -13.27 -6.06 -4.75
CA GLY A 220 -12.59 -7.33 -4.48
C GLY A 220 -11.12 -7.18 -4.06
N THR A 221 -10.70 -6.03 -3.55
CA THR A 221 -9.33 -5.77 -3.10
C THR A 221 -9.25 -5.64 -1.59
N SER A 222 -8.15 -6.14 -1.00
CA SER A 222 -7.76 -5.83 0.39
C SER A 222 -6.67 -4.78 0.39
N ILE A 223 -6.74 -3.84 1.34
CA ILE A 223 -5.75 -2.78 1.56
C ILE A 223 -5.38 -2.81 3.03
N GLU A 224 -4.17 -3.27 3.35
CA GLU A 224 -3.69 -3.54 4.71
C GLU A 224 -2.35 -2.81 4.99
N PRO A 225 -2.33 -1.45 5.01
CA PRO A 225 -1.12 -0.70 5.24
C PRO A 225 -0.68 -0.79 6.71
N GLN A 226 0.61 -1.05 6.92
CA GLN A 226 1.24 -1.04 8.24
C GLN A 226 2.18 0.16 8.38
N SER A 227 1.82 1.08 9.28
CA SER A 227 2.48 2.39 9.36
C SER A 227 3.03 2.78 10.74
N ARG A 228 4.04 3.64 10.68
CA ARG A 228 4.77 4.23 11.81
C ARG A 228 4.53 5.75 11.85
N PRO A 229 4.97 6.50 12.87
CA PRO A 229 4.73 7.95 12.93
C PRO A 229 5.13 8.68 11.64
N GLY A 230 4.39 9.74 11.28
CA GLY A 230 4.65 10.61 10.14
C GLY A 230 4.12 10.10 8.80
N THR A 231 3.09 9.27 8.77
CA THR A 231 2.50 8.75 7.52
C THR A 231 1.06 9.23 7.31
N SER A 232 0.72 9.58 6.08
CA SER A 232 -0.68 9.70 5.62
C SER A 232 -1.07 8.43 4.87
N ILE A 233 -2.29 7.94 5.14
CA ILE A 233 -2.89 6.79 4.46
C ILE A 233 -4.23 7.25 3.89
N GLU A 234 -4.32 7.38 2.57
CA GLU A 234 -5.48 7.97 1.87
C GLU A 234 -6.05 7.01 0.80
N PRO A 235 -6.59 5.84 1.20
CA PRO A 235 -7.10 4.86 0.24
C PRO A 235 -8.40 5.37 -0.40
N GLN A 236 -8.48 5.26 -1.73
CA GLN A 236 -9.68 5.55 -2.50
C GLN A 236 -10.26 4.26 -3.10
N SER A 237 -11.47 3.90 -2.69
CA SER A 237 -12.03 2.60 -3.07
C SER A 237 -13.48 2.62 -3.58
N ARG A 238 -13.77 1.62 -4.40
CA ARG A 238 -15.11 1.30 -4.95
C ARG A 238 -15.77 0.18 -4.13
N PRO A 239 -17.05 -0.14 -4.36
CA PRO A 239 -17.75 -1.21 -3.64
C PRO A 239 -16.98 -2.52 -3.57
N GLY A 240 -17.02 -3.28 -2.47
CA GLY A 240 -16.43 -4.61 -2.35
C GLY A 240 -14.96 -4.64 -1.92
N THR A 241 -14.46 -3.58 -1.28
CA THR A 241 -13.07 -3.52 -0.77
C THR A 241 -13.03 -3.55 0.75
N SER A 242 -12.03 -4.23 1.32
CA SER A 242 -11.67 -4.09 2.75
C SER A 242 -10.49 -3.13 2.89
N ILE A 243 -10.53 -2.28 3.91
CA ILE A 243 -9.45 -1.34 4.25
C ILE A 243 -9.16 -1.52 5.74
N GLU A 244 -7.99 -2.09 6.06
CA GLU A 244 -7.58 -2.52 7.41
C GLU A 244 -6.21 -1.92 7.79
N PRO A 245 -6.10 -0.58 7.95
CA PRO A 245 -4.84 0.07 8.28
C PRO A 245 -4.45 -0.18 9.75
N GLN A 246 -3.18 -0.52 9.98
CA GLN A 246 -2.60 -0.67 11.31
C GLN A 246 -1.56 0.42 11.57
N SER A 247 -1.80 1.28 12.55
CA SER A 247 -1.00 2.49 12.74
C SER A 247 -0.49 2.75 14.16
N ARG A 248 0.65 3.46 14.21
CA ARG A 248 1.31 3.95 15.43
C ARG A 248 1.07 5.46 15.62
N PRO A 249 1.43 6.07 16.77
CA PRO A 249 1.23 7.51 16.98
C PRO A 249 1.79 8.38 15.85
N GLY A 250 1.13 9.48 15.48
CA GLY A 250 1.57 10.45 14.47
C GLY A 250 1.16 10.11 13.04
N THR A 251 0.10 9.33 12.84
CA THR A 251 -0.42 8.97 11.51
C THR A 251 -1.80 9.56 11.26
N SER A 252 -2.07 10.00 10.03
CA SER A 252 -3.42 10.30 9.54
C SER A 252 -3.93 9.13 8.68
N ILE A 253 -5.21 8.80 8.82
CA ILE A 253 -5.88 7.77 8.02
C ILE A 253 -7.19 8.38 7.49
N GLU A 254 -7.28 8.61 6.18
CA GLU A 254 -8.37 9.35 5.52
C GLU A 254 -8.96 8.54 4.36
N PRO A 255 -9.66 7.42 4.62
CA PRO A 255 -10.20 6.57 3.58
C PRO A 255 -11.44 7.23 2.92
N GLN A 256 -11.47 7.24 1.60
CA GLN A 256 -12.60 7.73 0.80
C GLN A 256 -13.28 6.58 0.05
N THR A 257 -14.50 6.22 0.44
CA THR A 257 -15.12 4.98 -0.02
C THR A 257 -16.55 5.12 -0.56
N ARG A 258 -16.94 4.14 -1.38
CA ARG A 258 -18.31 3.98 -1.90
C ARG A 258 -19.01 2.78 -1.24
N SER A 259 -20.30 2.62 -1.49
CA SER A 259 -21.15 1.53 -0.95
C SER A 259 -20.52 0.15 -0.99
N GLY A 260 -20.62 -0.66 0.06
CA GLY A 260 -20.14 -2.05 0.09
C GLY A 260 -18.68 -2.22 0.49
N THR A 261 -18.11 -1.26 1.23
CA THR A 261 -16.74 -1.33 1.75
C THR A 261 -16.74 -1.44 3.27
N SER A 262 -15.81 -2.22 3.83
CA SER A 262 -15.48 -2.21 5.26
C SER A 262 -14.23 -1.36 5.48
N ILE A 263 -14.23 -0.57 6.56
CA ILE A 263 -13.10 0.23 7.01
C ILE A 263 -12.84 -0.11 8.48
N GLU A 264 -11.75 -0.81 8.78
CA GLU A 264 -11.45 -1.35 10.12
C GLU A 264 -10.06 -0.90 10.60
N PRO A 265 -9.85 0.40 10.89
CA PRO A 265 -8.57 0.91 11.31
C PRO A 265 -8.24 0.48 12.74
N GLN A 266 -7.02 -0.03 12.95
CA GLN A 266 -6.47 -0.35 14.27
C GLN A 266 -5.35 0.61 14.62
N SER A 267 -5.55 1.42 15.65
CA SER A 267 -4.61 2.51 15.94
C SER A 267 -4.18 2.65 17.41
N ARG A 268 -2.97 3.19 17.58
CA ARG A 268 -2.38 3.58 18.86
C ARG A 268 -2.63 5.07 19.15
N PRO A 269 -2.35 5.54 20.39
CA PRO A 269 -2.47 6.95 20.76
C PRO A 269 -1.84 7.91 19.76
N GLY A 270 -2.42 9.08 19.52
CA GLY A 270 -1.86 10.13 18.66
C GLY A 270 -2.11 9.94 17.16
N THR A 271 -3.18 9.23 16.78
CA THR A 271 -3.59 9.03 15.39
C THR A 271 -4.91 9.77 15.11
N SER A 272 -5.05 10.31 13.90
CA SER A 272 -6.31 10.84 13.37
C SER A 272 -6.90 9.83 12.39
N ILE A 273 -8.22 9.63 12.45
CA ILE A 273 -8.96 8.74 11.55
C ILE A 273 -10.19 9.49 11.05
N GLU A 274 -10.22 9.82 9.76
CA GLU A 274 -11.24 10.69 9.14
C GLU A 274 -11.87 10.01 7.91
N PRO A 275 -12.67 8.94 8.10
CA PRO A 275 -13.26 8.21 6.98
C PRO A 275 -14.41 9.00 6.35
N GLN A 276 -14.42 9.09 5.02
CA GLN A 276 -15.50 9.68 4.23
C GLN A 276 -16.24 8.60 3.44
N SER A 277 -17.52 8.39 3.75
CA SER A 277 -18.24 7.22 3.22
C SER A 277 -19.62 7.51 2.63
N ARG A 278 -19.99 6.67 1.66
CA ARG A 278 -21.32 6.64 1.00
C ARG A 278 -22.21 5.53 1.59
N PRO A 279 -23.52 5.49 1.27
CA PRO A 279 -24.46 4.49 1.80
C PRO A 279 -23.96 3.05 1.63
N GLY A 280 -24.15 2.17 2.61
CA GLY A 280 -23.79 0.75 2.56
C GLY A 280 -22.34 0.45 2.98
N THR A 281 -21.72 1.33 3.76
CA THR A 281 -20.36 1.14 4.30
C THR A 281 -20.41 0.88 5.79
N SER A 282 -19.55 -0.02 6.28
CA SER A 282 -19.27 -0.22 7.71
C SER A 282 -17.95 0.45 8.06
N ILE A 283 -17.92 1.16 9.18
CA ILE A 283 -16.71 1.78 9.73
C ILE A 283 -16.55 1.30 11.16
N GLU A 284 -15.50 0.50 11.41
CA GLU A 284 -15.27 -0.19 12.68
C GLU A 284 -13.89 0.13 13.28
N PRO A 285 -13.64 1.38 13.72
CA PRO A 285 -12.35 1.74 14.29
C PRO A 285 -12.14 1.11 15.67
N GLN A 286 -10.94 0.55 15.87
CA GLN A 286 -10.48 0.03 17.16
C GLN A 286 -9.28 0.84 17.64
N THR A 287 -9.47 1.67 18.67
CA THR A 287 -8.45 2.63 19.09
C THR A 287 -8.13 2.59 20.58
N ARG A 288 -6.92 3.05 20.90
CA ARG A 288 -6.46 3.32 22.27
C ARG A 288 -6.34 4.83 22.50
N SER A 289 -6.28 5.23 23.77
CA SER A 289 -6.19 6.60 24.27
C SER A 289 -5.49 7.64 23.41
N GLY A 290 -6.06 8.82 23.19
CA GLY A 290 -5.40 9.93 22.49
C GLY A 290 -5.58 9.93 20.96
N THR A 291 -6.64 9.31 20.45
CA THR A 291 -6.99 9.32 19.01
C THR A 291 -8.21 10.19 18.76
N SER A 292 -8.21 10.91 17.64
CA SER A 292 -9.43 11.56 17.10
C SER A 292 -10.05 10.66 16.04
N ILE A 293 -11.36 10.54 16.05
CA ILE A 293 -12.13 9.78 15.05
C ILE A 293 -13.29 10.66 14.57
N GLU A 294 -13.23 11.10 13.30
CA GLU A 294 -14.16 12.07 12.72
C GLU A 294 -14.80 11.52 11.44
N PRO A 295 -15.68 10.49 11.54
CA PRO A 295 -16.29 9.89 10.36
C PRO A 295 -17.35 10.82 9.76
N GLN A 296 -17.29 11.02 8.44
CA GLN A 296 -18.29 11.76 7.67
C GLN A 296 -19.10 10.80 6.79
N SER A 297 -20.40 10.66 7.09
CA SER A 297 -21.19 9.59 6.51
C SER A 297 -22.55 10.01 5.92
N ARG A 298 -22.93 9.31 4.85
CA ARG A 298 -24.24 9.44 4.16
C ARG A 298 -25.24 8.39 4.69
N PRO A 299 -26.55 8.50 4.36
CA PRO A 299 -27.57 7.54 4.81
C PRO A 299 -27.19 6.09 4.52
N GLY A 300 -27.52 5.13 5.39
CA GLY A 300 -27.26 3.71 5.21
C GLY A 300 -25.86 3.26 5.60
N THR A 301 -25.17 4.00 6.47
CA THR A 301 -23.84 3.65 6.99
C THR A 301 -23.93 3.25 8.46
N SER A 302 -23.15 2.25 8.84
CA SER A 302 -22.95 1.82 10.23
C SER A 302 -21.59 2.28 10.72
N ILE A 303 -21.56 2.86 11.91
CA ILE A 303 -20.34 3.29 12.58
C ILE A 303 -20.32 2.61 13.96
N GLU A 304 -19.52 1.57 14.11
CA GLU A 304 -19.35 0.84 15.38
C GLU A 304 -17.95 1.11 15.91
N GLN A 305 -17.82 1.76 17.06
CA GLN A 305 -16.50 2.19 17.52
C GLN A 305 -16.13 1.55 18.85
N GLN A 306 -14.92 1.02 18.95
CA GLN A 306 -14.39 0.52 20.21
C GLN A 306 -13.19 1.34 20.67
N THR A 307 -13.38 2.11 21.75
CA THR A 307 -12.36 3.05 22.21
C THR A 307 -11.98 2.86 23.68
N ARG A 308 -10.74 3.24 24.01
CA ARG A 308 -10.25 3.32 25.39
C ARG A 308 -9.84 4.75 25.72
N SER A 309 -10.36 5.27 26.84
CA SER A 309 -9.91 6.46 27.61
C SER A 309 -9.10 7.53 26.88
N GLY A 310 -9.61 8.75 26.71
CA GLY A 310 -8.85 9.87 26.13
C GLY A 310 -9.01 10.02 24.62
N THR A 311 -10.10 9.50 24.04
CA THR A 311 -10.43 9.62 22.62
C THR A 311 -11.55 10.63 22.40
N SER A 312 -11.46 11.42 21.34
CA SER A 312 -12.58 12.24 20.82
C SER A 312 -13.25 11.48 19.68
N ILE A 313 -14.58 11.48 19.67
CA ILE A 313 -15.42 10.81 18.68
C ILE A 313 -16.42 11.85 18.18
N GLU A 314 -16.24 12.33 16.94
CA GLU A 314 -17.03 13.44 16.37
C GLU A 314 -17.66 13.04 15.03
N PRO A 315 -18.61 12.08 15.02
CA PRO A 315 -19.25 11.63 13.79
C PRO A 315 -20.18 12.70 13.24
N GLN A 316 -20.06 12.99 11.94
CA GLN A 316 -20.96 13.86 11.20
C GLN A 316 -21.81 13.03 10.24
N SER A 317 -23.11 12.93 10.50
CA SER A 317 -23.95 12.00 9.77
C SER A 317 -25.29 12.57 9.26
N ARG A 318 -25.72 12.01 8.13
CA ARG A 318 -27.03 12.26 7.51
C ARG A 318 -28.08 11.25 8.00
N PRO A 319 -29.39 11.48 7.73
CA PRO A 319 -30.47 10.56 8.12
C PRO A 319 -30.20 9.11 7.71
N GLY A 320 -30.58 8.12 8.52
CA GLY A 320 -30.44 6.69 8.21
C GLY A 320 -29.07 6.10 8.54
N THR A 321 -28.34 6.68 9.48
CA THR A 321 -27.06 6.17 9.99
C THR A 321 -27.22 5.66 11.42
N SER A 322 -26.51 4.56 11.74
CA SER A 322 -26.38 4.05 13.11
C SER A 322 -24.99 4.35 13.64
N ILE A 323 -24.92 4.86 14.87
CA ILE A 323 -23.68 5.22 15.56
C ILE A 323 -23.67 4.52 16.93
N GLU A 324 -22.74 3.57 17.10
CA GLU A 324 -22.66 2.69 18.27
C GLU A 324 -21.26 2.72 18.90
N PRO A 325 -20.90 3.79 19.65
CA PRO A 325 -19.61 3.87 20.31
C PRO A 325 -19.63 3.13 21.65
N GLN A 326 -18.67 2.23 21.83
CA GLN A 326 -18.35 1.55 23.09
C GLN A 326 -17.12 2.18 23.73
N SER A 327 -17.30 2.82 24.90
CA SER A 327 -16.29 3.72 25.47
C SER A 327 -15.97 3.46 26.95
N ARG A 328 -14.69 3.66 27.28
CA ARG A 328 -14.13 3.62 28.66
C ARG A 328 -14.00 5.04 29.25
N PRO A 329 -13.74 5.22 30.56
CA PRO A 329 -13.63 6.56 31.17
C PRO A 329 -12.65 7.49 30.45
N GLY A 330 -12.99 8.77 30.28
CA GLY A 330 -12.15 9.80 29.67
C GLY A 330 -12.37 10.01 28.17
N THR A 331 -13.46 9.51 27.59
CA THR A 331 -13.81 9.75 26.18
C THR A 331 -14.85 10.86 26.05
N SER A 332 -14.71 11.71 25.02
CA SER A 332 -15.77 12.62 24.56
C SER A 332 -16.46 12.03 23.33
N ILE A 333 -17.78 12.08 23.28
CA ILE A 333 -18.61 11.66 22.15
C ILE A 333 -19.50 12.84 21.76
N GLU A 334 -19.22 13.47 20.62
CA GLU A 334 -19.89 14.70 20.16
C GLU A 334 -20.49 14.51 18.75
N PRO A 335 -21.52 13.66 18.61
CA PRO A 335 -22.10 13.37 17.32
C PRO A 335 -22.94 14.55 16.80
N GLN A 336 -22.70 14.95 15.55
CA GLN A 336 -23.47 15.97 14.84
C GLN A 336 -24.37 15.32 13.80
N THR A 337 -25.68 15.27 14.08
CA THR A 337 -26.61 14.43 13.30
C THR A 337 -27.86 15.15 12.81
N ARG A 338 -28.43 14.66 11.69
CA ARG A 338 -29.73 15.09 11.17
C ARG A 338 -30.81 14.07 11.53
N SER A 339 -32.09 14.49 11.47
CA SER A 339 -33.29 13.66 11.66
C SER A 339 -33.18 12.25 11.07
N GLY A 340 -33.48 11.19 11.81
CA GLY A 340 -33.50 9.80 11.33
C GLY A 340 -32.21 9.01 11.59
N THR A 341 -31.35 9.46 12.50
CA THR A 341 -30.17 8.72 12.97
C THR A 341 -30.41 8.11 14.34
N SER A 342 -29.88 6.91 14.57
CA SER A 342 -29.82 6.27 15.89
C SER A 342 -28.42 6.44 16.48
N ILE A 343 -28.35 6.79 17.76
CA ILE A 343 -27.10 6.90 18.51
C ILE A 343 -27.25 6.06 19.79
N GLU A 344 -26.50 4.98 19.90
CA GLU A 344 -26.58 4.03 21.01
C GLU A 344 -25.22 3.88 21.71
N PRO A 345 -24.76 4.92 22.44
CA PRO A 345 -23.47 4.85 23.12
C PRO A 345 -23.54 3.92 24.33
N GLN A 346 -22.53 3.05 24.48
CA GLN A 346 -22.34 2.22 25.66
C GLN A 346 -21.12 2.68 26.44
N SER A 347 -21.33 3.21 27.66
CA SER A 347 -20.30 4.01 28.33
C SER A 347 -20.09 3.64 29.80
N ARG A 348 -18.81 3.63 30.20
CA ARG A 348 -18.39 3.55 31.61
C ARG A 348 -18.36 4.95 32.26
N PRO A 349 -18.33 5.05 33.60
CA PRO A 349 -18.27 6.33 34.30
C PRO A 349 -17.08 7.19 33.84
N GLY A 350 -17.22 8.52 33.82
CA GLY A 350 -16.19 9.46 33.38
C GLY A 350 -16.16 9.69 31.87
N THR A 351 -17.24 9.38 31.15
CA THR A 351 -17.43 9.70 29.74
C THR A 351 -18.35 10.93 29.59
N SER A 352 -18.09 11.78 28.59
CA SER A 352 -19.00 12.87 28.19
C SER A 352 -19.66 12.54 26.87
N ILE A 353 -20.97 12.76 26.78
CA ILE A 353 -21.77 12.57 25.58
C ILE A 353 -22.55 13.86 25.32
N GLU A 354 -22.18 14.60 24.26
CA GLU A 354 -22.76 15.91 23.90
C GLU A 354 -23.31 15.87 22.47
N PRO A 355 -24.44 15.18 22.24
CA PRO A 355 -25.01 15.06 20.91
C PRO A 355 -25.66 16.37 20.48
N GLN A 356 -25.33 16.82 19.26
CA GLN A 356 -25.99 17.94 18.59
C GLN A 356 -26.90 17.40 17.48
N SER A 357 -28.21 17.51 17.67
CA SER A 357 -29.16 16.85 16.78
C SER A 357 -30.36 17.69 16.37
N ARG A 358 -30.87 17.39 15.16
CA ARG A 358 -32.16 17.90 14.66
C ARG A 358 -33.32 16.98 15.12
N PRO A 359 -34.57 17.46 15.11
CA PRO A 359 -35.74 16.68 15.52
C PRO A 359 -35.84 15.36 14.74
N GLY A 360 -36.30 14.28 15.40
CA GLY A 360 -36.42 12.94 14.80
C GLY A 360 -35.16 12.08 14.90
N THR A 361 -34.24 12.40 15.82
CA THR A 361 -33.09 11.55 16.18
C THR A 361 -33.41 10.77 17.46
N SER A 362 -32.99 9.49 17.51
CA SER A 362 -33.09 8.66 18.70
C SER A 362 -31.74 8.55 19.36
N ILE A 363 -31.68 8.81 20.67
CA ILE A 363 -30.46 8.69 21.47
C ILE A 363 -30.78 7.77 22.65
N GLU A 364 -30.22 6.56 22.64
CA GLU A 364 -30.46 5.53 23.66
C GLU A 364 -29.14 5.13 24.35
N PRO A 365 -28.64 5.99 25.27
CA PRO A 365 -27.36 5.77 25.92
C PRO A 365 -27.48 4.72 27.02
N GLN A 366 -26.65 3.67 26.97
CA GLN A 366 -26.51 2.69 28.04
C GLN A 366 -25.30 3.03 28.91
N THR A 367 -25.55 3.61 30.08
CA THR A 367 -24.49 4.18 30.91
C THR A 367 -24.46 3.61 32.33
N ARG A 368 -23.26 3.59 32.92
CA ARG A 368 -23.09 3.45 34.38
C ARG A 368 -23.00 4.83 35.03
N SER A 369 -23.35 4.87 36.32
CA SER A 369 -23.32 6.09 37.15
C SER A 369 -21.99 6.84 37.06
N GLY A 370 -22.04 8.15 36.78
CA GLY A 370 -20.86 9.02 36.58
C GLY A 370 -20.55 9.35 35.11
N THR A 371 -21.48 9.10 34.19
CA THR A 371 -21.43 9.56 32.79
C THR A 371 -22.18 10.89 32.67
N SER A 372 -21.62 11.88 31.97
CA SER A 372 -22.31 13.15 31.66
C SER A 372 -22.99 13.02 30.30
N ILE A 373 -24.25 13.43 30.21
CA ILE A 373 -25.01 13.44 28.96
C ILE A 373 -25.67 14.82 28.85
N GLU A 374 -25.23 15.62 27.89
CA GLU A 374 -25.71 17.00 27.70
C GLU A 374 -26.19 17.19 26.24
N PRO A 375 -27.42 16.75 25.92
CA PRO A 375 -27.93 16.83 24.55
C PRO A 375 -28.36 18.25 24.19
N GLN A 376 -27.75 18.82 23.16
CA GLN A 376 -28.18 20.08 22.57
C GLN A 376 -29.12 19.79 21.39
N SER A 377 -30.43 19.78 21.66
CA SER A 377 -31.42 19.37 20.67
C SER A 377 -32.57 20.36 20.49
N ARG A 378 -33.13 20.39 19.27
CA ARG A 378 -34.36 21.13 18.96
C ARG A 378 -35.59 20.23 19.25
N PRO A 379 -36.77 20.79 19.58
CA PRO A 379 -37.95 20.00 19.94
C PRO A 379 -38.26 18.84 18.98
N GLY A 380 -38.44 17.61 19.48
CA GLY A 380 -38.74 16.41 18.70
C GLY A 380 -37.64 15.34 18.66
N THR A 381 -36.62 15.46 19.51
CA THR A 381 -35.61 14.45 19.85
C THR A 381 -36.13 13.51 20.95
N SER A 382 -35.86 12.21 20.84
CA SER A 382 -36.10 11.26 21.94
C SER A 382 -34.76 10.90 22.57
N VAL A 383 -34.64 11.09 23.89
CA VAL A 383 -33.47 10.66 24.67
C VAL A 383 -33.95 9.73 25.77
N GLU A 384 -33.56 8.45 25.70
CA GLU A 384 -33.97 7.42 26.67
C GLU A 384 -32.73 6.77 27.32
N PRO A 385 -32.21 7.34 28.43
CA PRO A 385 -31.04 6.80 29.10
C PRO A 385 -31.37 5.56 29.92
N GLN A 386 -30.65 4.46 29.67
CA GLN A 386 -30.71 3.26 30.51
C GLN A 386 -29.54 3.21 31.48
N LEU A 387 -29.83 3.50 32.75
CA LEU A 387 -28.84 3.44 33.83
C LEU A 387 -28.75 2.02 34.39
N LYS A 388 -27.58 1.38 34.27
CA LYS A 388 -27.28 0.16 35.04
C LYS A 388 -26.80 0.55 36.45
N PRO A 389 -27.56 0.25 37.53
CA PRO A 389 -27.13 0.59 38.89
C PRO A 389 -25.82 -0.15 39.24
N CYS A 390 -24.87 0.59 39.81
CA CYS A 390 -23.69 -0.03 40.41
C CYS A 390 -24.12 -0.70 41.72
N ILE A 391 -24.07 -2.03 41.78
CA ILE A 391 -24.16 -2.76 43.05
C ILE A 391 -22.87 -2.44 43.82
N ALA A 392 -22.94 -1.48 44.75
CA ALA A 392 -21.89 -1.32 45.75
C ALA A 392 -21.92 -2.58 46.64
N GLY A 393 -20.77 -3.23 46.81
CA GLY A 393 -20.65 -4.33 47.77
C GLY A 393 -20.92 -3.78 49.17
N GLU A 394 -22.12 -4.04 49.67
CA GLU A 394 -22.60 -3.59 50.97
C GLU A 394 -21.99 -4.48 52.06
N ALA A 395 -20.91 -3.99 52.68
CA ALA A 395 -20.55 -4.46 54.02
C ALA A 395 -21.59 -3.89 54.99
N ALA A 396 -22.46 -4.79 55.47
CA ALA A 396 -23.59 -4.50 56.32
C ALA A 396 -23.24 -3.62 57.54
N SER A 397 -23.99 -2.54 57.72
CA SER A 397 -24.26 -1.96 59.03
C SER A 397 -25.65 -1.32 59.02
N LYS A 398 -26.55 -1.93 59.79
CA LYS A 398 -27.96 -1.57 60.01
C LYS A 398 -28.15 -0.08 60.33
N GLY A 399 -29.20 0.52 59.78
CA GLY A 399 -29.79 1.73 60.37
C GLY A 399 -30.67 2.59 59.46
N THR A 400 -31.99 2.41 59.61
CA THR A 400 -33.06 3.44 59.51
C THR A 400 -33.44 4.07 58.17
N SER A 401 -34.68 3.75 57.74
CA SER A 401 -35.69 4.50 56.97
C SER A 401 -35.34 5.85 56.35
N ALA A 402 -35.59 5.99 55.04
CA ALA A 402 -36.43 7.07 54.49
C ALA A 402 -36.76 6.85 52.99
N GLU A 403 -38.05 6.71 52.73
CA GLU A 403 -38.84 7.34 51.65
C GLU A 403 -38.30 7.40 50.21
N VAL A 404 -38.96 6.62 49.34
CA VAL A 404 -38.89 6.72 47.88
C VAL A 404 -39.68 7.95 47.42
N GLN A 405 -39.01 8.97 46.89
CA GLN A 405 -39.63 10.01 46.06
C GLN A 405 -39.03 9.99 44.66
N ASN A 406 -39.83 9.53 43.70
CA ASN A 406 -39.65 9.82 42.28
C ASN A 406 -39.76 11.33 42.03
N PRO A 407 -38.82 12.00 41.36
CA PRO A 407 -39.11 13.26 40.72
C PRO A 407 -39.62 13.02 39.30
N LYS A 408 -40.72 13.72 39.02
CA LYS A 408 -41.47 13.80 37.77
C LYS A 408 -40.59 14.25 36.60
N LEU A 409 -40.84 13.64 35.44
CA LEU A 409 -40.54 14.21 34.12
C LEU A 409 -41.19 15.59 33.97
N VAL A 410 -40.41 16.56 33.50
CA VAL A 410 -40.91 17.78 32.85
C VAL A 410 -40.02 18.05 31.64
N PHE A 411 -40.71 18.22 30.51
CA PHE A 411 -40.35 18.43 29.09
C PHE A 411 -38.95 18.91 28.71
#